data_AF-A0A919W1L9-F1
#
_entry.id   AF-A0A919W1L9-F1
#
_cell.length_a   1.000
_cell.length_b   1.000
_cell.length_c   1.000
_cell.angle_alpha   90.00
_cell.angle_beta   90.00
_cell.angle_gamma   90.00
#
_symmetry.space_group_name_H-M   'P 1'
#
loop_
_entity.id
_entity.type
_entity.pdbx_description
1 polymer ?
#
loop_
_entity_poly.entity_id
_entity_poly.type
_entity_poly.pdbx_seq_one_letter_code
_entity_poly.pdbx_strand_id
1 'polypeptide(L)'
;MGALKPWHILIFVVVLVLLFGAKRLPDAARSLGRSLRIIKAETKGLIDDDNNVAEKAEPQYSRQPIQGEVPQPNGYQQAPPPPGQPQYQQQPPAQPYVDPVQRTNDR
;
A
#
# COMPACT_ATOMS: atom_id res chain seq x y z
N MET A 1 38.24 -27.41 -11.93
CA MET A 1 36.79 -27.23 -11.64
C MET A 1 36.52 -25.76 -11.29
N GLY A 2 36.61 -24.86 -12.27
CA GLY A 2 36.53 -23.41 -12.09
C GLY A 2 35.08 -22.90 -12.09
N ALA A 3 34.25 -23.48 -11.24
CA ALA A 3 32.85 -23.12 -11.11
C ALA A 3 32.75 -21.66 -10.64
N LEU A 4 32.08 -20.83 -11.43
CA LEU A 4 31.62 -19.49 -11.04
C LEU A 4 32.71 -18.41 -10.94
N LYS A 5 33.56 -18.26 -11.97
CA LYS A 5 34.28 -16.98 -12.13
C LYS A 5 33.22 -15.87 -12.21
N PRO A 6 33.30 -14.81 -11.37
CA PRO A 6 32.31 -13.72 -11.31
C PRO A 6 31.96 -13.11 -12.68
N TRP A 7 32.90 -13.23 -13.62
CA TRP A 7 32.74 -12.86 -15.02
C TRP A 7 31.49 -13.46 -15.71
N HIS A 8 31.15 -14.72 -15.44
CA HIS A 8 30.00 -15.36 -16.08
C HIS A 8 28.67 -14.78 -15.58
N ILE A 9 28.60 -14.44 -14.28
CA ILE A 9 27.42 -13.82 -13.68
C ILE A 9 27.21 -12.43 -14.28
N LEU A 10 28.28 -11.66 -14.49
CA LEU A 10 28.20 -10.35 -15.13
C LEU A 10 27.60 -10.45 -16.54
N ILE A 11 28.07 -11.40 -17.35
CA ILE A 11 27.54 -11.64 -18.71
C ILE A 11 26.06 -12.02 -18.64
N PHE A 12 25.67 -12.90 -17.74
CA PHE A 12 24.28 -13.33 -17.60
C PHE A 12 23.35 -12.16 -17.23
N VAL A 13 23.77 -11.30 -16.29
CA VAL A 13 23.02 -10.09 -15.93
C VAL A 13 22.90 -9.15 -17.12
N VAL A 14 23.97 -8.96 -17.89
CA VAL A 14 23.94 -8.13 -19.11
C VAL A 14 22.93 -8.68 -20.11
N VAL A 15 22.93 -9.99 -20.35
CA VAL A 15 21.94 -10.64 -21.23
C VAL A 15 20.51 -10.43 -20.73
N LEU A 16 20.24 -10.64 -19.44
CA LEU A 16 18.91 -10.39 -18.86
C LEU A 16 18.49 -8.93 -19.00
N VAL A 17 19.40 -7.98 -18.80
CA VAL A 17 19.11 -6.54 -18.99
C VAL A 17 18.80 -6.21 -20.44
N LEU A 18 19.44 -6.86 -21.41
CA LEU A 18 19.16 -6.67 -22.84
C LEU A 18 17.79 -7.26 -23.23
N LEU A 19 17.41 -8.42 -22.69
CA LEU A 19 16.12 -9.07 -23.00
C LEU A 19 14.94 -8.39 -22.29
N PHE A 20 15.07 -8.11 -21.00
CA PHE A 20 13.99 -7.59 -20.17
C PHE A 20 13.99 -6.06 -20.06
N GLY A 21 15.14 -5.41 -20.27
CA GLY A 21 15.33 -3.97 -20.10
C GLY A 21 15.81 -3.58 -18.70
N ALA A 22 16.64 -2.54 -18.63
CA ALA A 22 17.27 -2.05 -17.39
C ALA A 22 16.28 -1.61 -16.29
N LYS A 23 15.03 -1.29 -16.67
CA LYS A 23 13.98 -0.84 -15.75
C LYS A 23 13.14 -1.99 -15.18
N ARG A 24 13.01 -3.11 -15.91
CA ARG A 24 12.11 -4.24 -15.56
C ARG A 24 12.77 -5.21 -14.59
N LEU A 25 14.07 -5.47 -14.75
CA LEU A 25 14.85 -6.35 -13.88
C LEU A 25 14.86 -5.88 -12.41
N PRO A 26 15.18 -4.61 -12.07
CA PRO A 26 15.16 -4.15 -10.68
C PRO A 26 13.74 -4.06 -10.12
N ASP A 27 12.75 -3.75 -10.95
CA ASP A 27 11.36 -3.65 -10.50
C ASP A 27 10.78 -5.03 -10.15
N ALA A 28 11.01 -6.02 -11.01
CA ALA A 28 10.66 -7.42 -10.75
C ALA A 28 11.41 -7.98 -9.54
N ALA A 29 12.72 -7.71 -9.41
CA ALA A 29 13.49 -8.13 -8.24
C ALA A 29 12.97 -7.50 -6.93
N ARG A 30 12.53 -6.23 -6.97
CA ARG A 30 11.94 -5.54 -5.81
C ARG A 30 10.56 -6.05 -5.43
N SER A 31 9.71 -6.41 -6.38
CA SER A 31 8.39 -6.99 -6.07
C SER A 31 8.54 -8.41 -5.53
N LEU A 32 9.35 -9.25 -6.19
CA LEU A 32 9.64 -10.62 -5.75
C LEU A 32 10.36 -10.65 -4.40
N GLY A 33 11.30 -9.73 -4.16
CA GLY A 33 12.02 -9.63 -2.88
C GLY A 33 11.11 -9.26 -1.70
N ARG A 34 10.05 -8.47 -1.93
CA ARG A 34 9.06 -8.15 -0.90
C ARG A 34 8.23 -9.39 -0.52
N SER A 35 7.76 -10.16 -1.50
CA SER A 35 7.03 -11.41 -1.25
C SER A 35 7.90 -12.46 -0.55
N LEU A 36 9.15 -12.63 -0.98
CA LEU A 36 10.09 -13.54 -0.35
C LEU A 36 10.45 -13.12 1.08
N ARG A 37 10.49 -11.82 1.39
CA ARG A 37 10.75 -11.33 2.75
C ARG A 37 9.64 -11.72 3.73
N ILE A 38 8.39 -11.62 3.29
CA ILE A 38 7.22 -12.00 4.12
C ILE A 38 7.30 -13.50 4.42
N ILE A 39 7.45 -14.31 3.37
CA ILE A 39 7.58 -15.77 3.50
C ILE A 39 8.78 -16.14 4.39
N LYS A 40 9.93 -15.49 4.21
CA LYS A 40 11.12 -15.71 5.04
C LYS A 40 10.88 -15.35 6.51
N ALA A 41 10.14 -14.28 6.80
CA ALA A 41 9.84 -13.86 8.17
C ALA A 41 8.91 -14.88 8.87
N GLU A 42 7.89 -15.35 8.17
CA GLU A 42 6.98 -16.38 8.66
C GLU A 42 7.70 -17.72 8.86
N THR A 43 8.53 -18.11 7.90
CA THR A 43 9.32 -19.35 7.98
C THR A 43 10.39 -19.29 9.08
N LYS A 44 10.99 -18.12 9.32
CA LYS A 44 11.93 -17.92 10.44
C LYS A 44 11.26 -18.08 11.79
N GLY A 45 10.00 -17.66 11.93
CA GLY A 45 9.20 -17.90 13.14
C GLY A 45 9.07 -19.39 13.46
N LEU A 46 8.82 -20.22 12.44
CA LEU A 46 8.72 -21.68 12.57
C LEU A 46 10.06 -22.34 12.91
N ILE A 47 11.17 -21.86 12.33
CA ILE A 47 12.51 -22.40 12.58
C ILE A 47 13.05 -21.96 13.94
N ASP A 48 12.77 -20.73 14.38
CA ASP A 48 13.19 -20.23 15.69
C ASP A 48 12.39 -20.90 16.83
N ASP A 49 11.11 -21.24 16.63
CA ASP A 49 10.27 -21.91 17.65
C ASP A 49 10.80 -23.32 18.00
N ASP A 50 11.42 -24.00 17.03
CA ASP A 50 12.02 -25.33 17.22
C ASP A 50 13.38 -25.25 17.97
N ASN A 51 14.00 -24.07 18.04
CA ASN A 51 15.32 -23.86 18.64
C ASN A 51 15.33 -22.96 19.90
N ASN A 52 14.21 -22.36 20.29
CA ASN A 52 14.21 -21.26 21.28
C ASN A 52 13.08 -21.30 22.32
N VAL A 53 12.81 -22.46 22.93
CA VAL A 53 11.97 -22.54 24.14
C VAL A 53 12.65 -21.88 25.37
N ALA A 54 13.92 -21.44 25.27
CA ALA A 54 14.72 -21.00 26.41
C ALA A 54 15.07 -19.50 26.50
N GLU A 55 14.83 -18.63 25.49
CA GLU A 55 15.41 -17.26 25.51
C GLU A 55 14.45 -16.10 25.15
N LYS A 56 13.12 -16.26 25.17
CA LYS A 56 12.23 -15.18 24.71
C LYS A 56 11.03 -14.88 25.59
N ALA A 57 11.30 -14.48 26.82
CA ALA A 57 10.39 -13.66 27.62
C ALA A 57 10.81 -12.17 27.57
N GLU A 58 10.92 -11.57 26.38
CA GLU A 58 11.09 -10.11 26.23
C GLU A 58 10.31 -9.57 25.01
N PRO A 59 9.36 -8.64 25.18
CA PRO A 59 8.59 -8.08 24.08
C PRO A 59 9.38 -6.96 23.40
N GLN A 60 10.10 -7.28 22.32
CA GLN A 60 10.67 -6.25 21.43
C GLN A 60 9.60 -5.69 20.47
N TYR A 61 8.69 -4.91 21.04
CA TYR A 61 8.19 -3.70 20.40
C TYR A 61 9.38 -2.75 20.25
N SER A 62 10.06 -2.73 19.09
CA SER A 62 10.83 -1.58 18.58
C SER A 62 11.69 -1.98 17.37
N ARG A 63 11.23 -1.63 16.16
CA ARG A 63 12.04 -1.05 15.07
C ARG A 63 11.12 -0.69 13.90
N GLN A 64 10.38 0.40 14.06
CA GLN A 64 10.00 1.22 12.92
C GLN A 64 11.02 2.36 12.85
N PRO A 65 11.97 2.38 11.90
CA PRO A 65 12.55 3.64 11.49
C PRO A 65 11.42 4.45 10.83
N ILE A 66 10.82 5.38 11.56
CA ILE A 66 10.15 6.54 10.98
C ILE A 66 11.25 7.39 10.37
N GLN A 67 11.53 7.20 9.08
CA GLN A 67 12.26 8.16 8.25
C GLN A 67 12.05 7.84 6.78
N GLY A 68 11.64 8.87 6.05
CA GLY A 68 10.93 8.76 4.79
C GLY A 68 9.59 9.44 4.96
N GLU A 69 9.62 10.78 5.03
CA GLU A 69 8.46 11.59 4.70
C GLU A 69 7.82 11.04 3.42
N VAL A 70 6.73 10.31 3.59
CA VAL A 70 5.68 10.31 2.58
C VAL A 70 5.14 11.74 2.58
N PRO A 71 5.23 12.48 1.46
CA PRO A 71 4.49 13.73 1.33
C PRO A 71 3.03 13.38 1.60
N GLN A 72 2.49 13.88 2.71
CA GLN A 72 1.06 13.92 2.90
C GLN A 72 0.50 14.62 1.66
N PRO A 73 -0.43 14.02 0.91
CA PRO A 73 -1.29 14.82 0.08
C PRO A 73 -2.17 15.62 1.05
N ASN A 74 -1.64 16.75 1.53
CA ASN A 74 -2.44 17.86 2.03
C ASN A 74 -3.26 18.37 0.83
N GLY A 75 -4.33 17.63 0.54
CA GLY A 75 -5.24 17.88 -0.57
C GLY A 75 -6.42 18.75 -0.22
N TYR A 76 -6.49 19.32 0.99
CA TYR A 76 -7.45 20.37 1.33
C TYR A 76 -6.76 21.51 2.06
N GLN A 77 -5.71 22.06 1.43
CA GLN A 77 -5.42 23.47 1.63
C GLN A 77 -6.62 24.24 1.05
N GLN A 78 -7.55 24.69 1.91
CA GLN A 78 -8.59 25.63 1.52
C GLN A 78 -7.89 26.91 1.04
N ALA A 79 -7.77 27.07 -0.28
CA ALA A 79 -7.53 28.38 -0.85
C ALA A 79 -8.73 29.27 -0.50
N PRO A 80 -8.53 30.55 -0.15
CA PRO A 80 -9.64 31.47 0.04
C PRO A 80 -10.52 31.47 -1.23
N PRO A 81 -11.85 31.41 -1.08
CA PRO A 81 -12.74 31.32 -2.23
C PRO A 81 -12.50 32.51 -3.17
N PRO A 82 -12.42 32.30 -4.49
CA PRO A 82 -12.37 33.40 -5.43
C PRO A 82 -13.64 34.25 -5.25
N PRO A 83 -13.53 35.58 -5.08
CA PRO A 83 -14.69 36.44 -5.00
C PRO A 83 -15.46 36.34 -6.31
N GLY A 84 -16.65 35.73 -6.28
CA GLY A 84 -17.56 35.69 -7.43
C GLY A 84 -18.24 34.36 -7.75
N GLN A 85 -18.07 33.28 -6.97
CA GLN A 85 -18.85 32.06 -7.22
C GLN A 85 -20.15 32.02 -6.41
N PRO A 86 -21.33 31.90 -7.06
CA PRO A 86 -22.58 31.67 -6.36
C PRO A 86 -22.53 30.29 -5.69
N GLN A 87 -22.69 30.28 -4.36
CA GLN A 87 -22.83 29.06 -3.56
C GLN A 87 -24.18 28.42 -3.90
N TYR A 88 -24.17 27.32 -4.66
CA TYR A 88 -25.36 26.48 -4.79
C TYR A 88 -25.67 25.87 -3.41
N GLN A 89 -26.62 26.45 -2.70
CA GLN A 89 -27.15 25.88 -1.46
C GLN A 89 -27.76 24.52 -1.78
N GLN A 90 -27.19 23.47 -1.19
CA GLN A 90 -27.76 22.12 -1.22
C GLN A 90 -29.15 22.18 -0.60
N GLN A 91 -30.16 22.12 -1.47
CA GLN A 91 -31.57 22.10 -1.10
C GLN A 91 -31.84 20.77 -0.36
N PRO A 92 -32.45 20.78 0.84
CA PRO A 92 -32.79 19.54 1.52
C PRO A 92 -33.70 18.68 0.63
N PRO A 93 -33.56 17.34 0.64
CA PRO A 93 -34.34 16.46 -0.23
C PRO A 93 -35.82 16.72 -0.02
N ALA A 94 -36.53 17.04 -1.11
CA ALA A 94 -37.96 17.30 -1.11
C ALA A 94 -38.68 16.08 -0.53
N GLN A 95 -39.37 16.26 0.60
CA GLN A 95 -40.23 15.21 1.13
C GLN A 95 -41.38 14.98 0.13
N PRO A 96 -41.75 13.72 -0.17
CA PRO A 96 -42.90 13.43 -1.00
C PRO A 96 -44.14 14.12 -0.42
N TYR A 97 -44.72 15.05 -1.18
CA TYR A 97 -45.95 15.72 -0.80
C TYR A 97 -47.07 14.68 -0.73
N VAL A 98 -47.47 14.32 0.48
CA VAL A 98 -48.62 13.45 0.73
C VAL A 98 -49.90 14.28 0.61
N ASP A 99 -50.70 13.97 -0.41
CA ASP A 99 -51.91 14.72 -0.74
C ASP A 99 -52.99 14.51 0.33
N PRO A 100 -53.41 15.54 1.10
CA PRO A 100 -54.34 15.36 2.23
C PRO A 100 -55.78 15.03 1.78
N VAL A 101 -56.10 15.18 0.50
CA VAL A 101 -57.44 14.91 -0.06
C VAL A 101 -57.80 13.42 -0.10
N GLN A 102 -56.82 12.50 -0.09
CA GLN A 102 -57.15 11.06 -0.11
C GLN A 102 -57.72 10.54 1.21
N ARG A 103 -57.57 11.26 2.33
CA ARG A 103 -57.98 10.76 3.65
C ARG A 103 -59.50 10.82 3.90
N THR A 104 -60.27 11.53 3.08
CA THR A 104 -61.69 11.78 3.37
C THR A 104 -62.65 10.80 2.71
N ASN A 105 -62.17 9.91 1.83
CA ASN A 105 -63.03 8.99 1.06
C ASN A 105 -63.05 7.53 1.56
N ASP A 106 -62.36 7.22 2.66
CA ASP A 106 -62.32 5.86 3.25
C ASP A 106 -63.13 5.75 4.57
N ARG A 107 -64.39 6.19 4.58
CA ARG A 107 -65.34 5.90 5.67
C ARG A 107 -66.60 5.22 5.19
#